data_AF-A0A1G3BC42-F1
#
_entry.id   AF-A0A1G3BC42-F1
#
_cell.length_a   1.000
_cell.length_b   1.000
_cell.length_c   1.000
_cell.angle_alpha   90.00
_cell.angle_beta   90.00
_cell.angle_gamma   90.00
#
_symmetry.space_group_name_H-M   'P 1'
#
loop_
_entity.id
_entity.type
_entity.pdbx_description
1 polymer ?
#
loop_
_entity_poly.entity_id
_entity_poly.type
_entity_poly.pdbx_seq_one_letter_code
_entity_poly.pdbx_strand_id
1 'polypeptide(L)'
;MDANSIVRGTLVSFLVGITKLSPDTAEIVDIKKIKSSPSYPGVIPKQMVVKTEKRNIEGKAVDFLVKFCPPGVVIIEASVEMDDILDERVFDLKRALIVECRTILWEYRCNPSFDEEYSVYCVSDYKGDPEEVILGHKDSIAGLLKTERIPLDEEEINTTIKFNLKYSKDDITIVDWDGAFVFDPRGDFASNIELFEIANLQLLKLRVLENELENRLEKAAQLLQRTTARKLPLLSSREVRHSLREIIQIRTESIMEFEATERNIKLIGDWYSARLYDLMTKKLHLEAWRTNINKTLDGLEDIYSMISENFSMSFSTTLEFIIAFGWLILLVGYFLLFFLEVFNKRL
;
A
#
# COMPACT_ATOMS: atom_id res chain seq x y z
N MET A 1 10.67 -37.06 -24.21
CA MET A 1 9.80 -36.49 -23.17
C MET A 1 8.90 -35.54 -23.92
N ASP A 2 7.63 -35.89 -24.04
CA ASP A 2 6.70 -35.18 -24.91
C ASP A 2 6.48 -33.77 -24.37
N ALA A 3 6.82 -32.77 -25.16
CA ALA A 3 6.64 -31.33 -24.88
C ALA A 3 5.16 -30.89 -24.87
N ASN A 4 4.25 -31.83 -24.58
CA ASN A 4 2.80 -31.66 -24.70
C ASN A 4 2.07 -32.36 -23.54
N SER A 5 2.75 -32.52 -22.39
CA SER A 5 2.10 -33.04 -21.18
C SER A 5 1.19 -31.95 -20.61
N ILE A 6 -0.12 -32.11 -20.82
CA ILE A 6 -1.17 -31.27 -20.27
C ILE A 6 -0.94 -31.06 -18.76
N VAL A 7 -0.77 -29.80 -18.34
CA VAL A 7 -0.57 -29.44 -16.93
C VAL A 7 -1.87 -28.92 -16.36
N ARG A 8 -2.62 -29.78 -15.66
CA ARG A 8 -3.86 -29.40 -15.01
C ARG A 8 -3.60 -28.46 -13.83
N GLY A 9 -4.50 -27.51 -13.65
CA GLY A 9 -4.39 -26.58 -12.53
C GLY A 9 -5.60 -25.67 -12.39
N THR A 10 -5.53 -24.80 -11.38
CA THR A 10 -6.52 -23.74 -11.15
C THR A 10 -5.82 -22.40 -11.31
N LEU A 11 -6.38 -21.53 -12.14
CA LEU A 11 -5.98 -20.13 -12.19
C LEU A 11 -6.79 -19.37 -11.15
N VAL A 12 -6.10 -18.67 -10.26
CA VAL A 12 -6.71 -17.76 -9.29
C VAL A 12 -6.20 -16.35 -9.58
N SER A 13 -7.09 -15.41 -9.87
CA SER A 13 -6.73 -14.00 -10.02
C SER A 13 -7.46 -13.19 -8.96
N PHE A 14 -6.74 -12.35 -8.23
CA PHE A 14 -7.37 -11.47 -7.24
C PHE A 14 -6.97 -10.02 -7.43
N LEU A 15 -7.89 -9.12 -7.07
CA LEU A 15 -7.63 -7.70 -6.94
C LEU A 15 -7.88 -7.24 -5.52
N VAL A 16 -6.98 -6.40 -5.00
CA VAL A 16 -7.11 -5.73 -3.71
C VAL A 16 -7.40 -4.26 -3.96
N GLY A 17 -8.44 -3.71 -3.32
CA GLY A 17 -8.81 -2.29 -3.46
C GLY A 17 -9.18 -1.65 -2.12
N ILE A 18 -9.02 -0.33 -2.03
CA ILE A 18 -9.37 0.45 -0.84
C ILE A 18 -10.72 1.13 -1.04
N THR A 19 -11.60 0.99 -0.06
CA THR A 19 -12.93 1.60 0.02
C THR A 19 -13.09 2.40 1.31
N LYS A 20 -13.92 3.44 1.25
CA LYS A 20 -14.37 4.17 2.44
C LYS A 20 -15.60 3.53 3.10
N LEU A 21 -16.17 2.50 2.48
CA LEU A 21 -17.29 1.76 3.04
C LEU A 21 -16.81 0.89 4.20
N SER A 22 -17.48 1.01 5.33
CA SER A 22 -17.50 -0.06 6.33
C SER A 22 -18.78 -0.85 6.07
N PRO A 23 -18.72 -2.11 5.59
CA PRO A 23 -19.92 -2.92 5.49
C PRO A 23 -20.54 -3.06 6.88
N ASP A 24 -21.87 -3.00 6.94
CA ASP A 24 -22.59 -3.30 8.17
C ASP A 24 -22.27 -4.73 8.58
N THR A 25 -21.88 -4.92 9.84
CA THR A 25 -21.51 -6.21 10.45
C THR A 25 -22.64 -7.25 10.35
N ALA A 26 -23.81 -6.90 9.83
CA ALA A 26 -24.99 -7.73 9.67
C ALA A 26 -25.03 -8.55 8.36
N GLU A 27 -24.30 -8.17 7.31
CA GLU A 27 -24.23 -8.92 6.03
C GLU A 27 -23.05 -9.91 5.98
N ILE A 28 -22.38 -10.13 7.11
CA ILE A 28 -21.35 -11.16 7.23
C ILE A 28 -22.05 -12.49 7.09
N VAL A 29 -22.02 -13.06 5.89
CA VAL A 29 -22.34 -14.46 5.71
C VAL A 29 -21.27 -15.21 6.50
N ASP A 30 -21.66 -15.75 7.65
CA ASP A 30 -20.85 -16.70 8.40
C ASP A 30 -20.82 -17.99 7.58
N ILE A 31 -20.10 -17.96 6.45
CA ILE A 31 -19.77 -19.15 5.68
C ILE A 31 -18.79 -19.89 6.57
N LYS A 32 -19.38 -20.74 7.40
CA LYS A 32 -18.80 -21.88 8.10
C LYS A 32 -17.47 -22.24 7.46
N LYS A 33 -16.36 -21.80 8.09
CA LYS A 33 -14.96 -22.06 7.71
C LYS A 33 -14.91 -23.16 6.67
N ILE A 34 -14.81 -22.78 5.39
CA ILE A 34 -14.36 -23.74 4.38
C ILE A 34 -13.03 -24.23 4.94
N LYS A 35 -12.99 -25.53 5.24
CA LYS A 35 -11.92 -26.17 5.99
C LYS A 35 -10.56 -25.71 5.43
N SER A 36 -9.61 -25.55 6.35
CA SER A 36 -8.16 -25.43 6.13
C SER A 36 -7.56 -24.10 5.63
N SER A 37 -8.05 -22.94 6.07
CA SER A 37 -7.14 -21.78 6.20
C SER A 37 -6.46 -21.81 7.58
N PRO A 38 -5.12 -21.85 7.65
CA PRO A 38 -4.38 -21.55 8.88
C PRO A 38 -4.79 -20.15 9.33
N SER A 39 -5.47 -20.06 10.48
CA SER A 39 -5.74 -18.76 11.09
C SER A 39 -4.42 -18.26 11.65
N TYR A 40 -3.83 -17.19 11.10
CA TYR A 40 -2.68 -16.50 11.69
C TYR A 40 -3.18 -15.43 12.68
N PRO A 41 -3.42 -15.78 13.96
CA PRO A 41 -4.13 -14.91 14.89
C PRO A 41 -3.16 -13.79 15.33
N GLY A 42 -3.52 -12.53 15.06
CA GLY A 42 -2.75 -11.35 15.49
C GLY A 42 -1.79 -10.76 14.45
N VAL A 43 -1.75 -11.31 13.23
CA VAL A 43 -0.90 -10.86 12.11
C VAL A 43 -1.75 -10.19 11.01
N ILE A 44 -2.99 -10.64 10.85
CA ILE A 44 -3.81 -10.37 9.67
C ILE A 44 -5.10 -9.68 10.11
N PRO A 45 -5.52 -8.60 9.45
CA PRO A 45 -6.87 -8.10 9.63
C PRO A 45 -7.83 -9.16 9.10
N LYS A 46 -8.69 -9.69 9.99
CA LYS A 46 -9.58 -10.82 9.71
C LYS A 46 -10.26 -10.63 8.34
N GLN A 47 -9.93 -11.50 7.39
CA GLN A 47 -10.62 -11.53 6.12
C GLN A 47 -12.02 -12.12 6.35
N MET A 48 -13.03 -11.42 5.85
CA MET A 48 -14.42 -11.77 6.07
C MET A 48 -15.05 -11.96 4.70
N VAL A 49 -15.43 -13.20 4.39
CA VAL A 49 -16.16 -13.45 3.14
C VAL A 49 -17.52 -12.77 3.23
N VAL A 50 -17.76 -11.82 2.35
CA VAL A 50 -19.01 -11.06 2.27
C VAL A 50 -19.94 -11.69 1.24
N LYS A 51 -19.39 -12.19 0.13
CA LYS A 51 -20.17 -12.66 -1.00
C LYS A 51 -19.43 -13.75 -1.78
N THR A 52 -20.19 -14.72 -2.29
CA THR A 52 -19.70 -15.71 -3.25
C THR A 52 -20.65 -15.74 -4.43
N GLU A 53 -20.12 -15.64 -5.65
CA GLU A 53 -20.89 -15.68 -6.89
C GLU A 53 -20.24 -16.65 -7.88
N LYS A 54 -21.03 -17.23 -8.77
CA LYS A 54 -20.52 -17.96 -9.95
C LYS A 54 -20.91 -17.20 -11.20
N ARG A 55 -19.95 -16.92 -12.08
CA ARG A 55 -20.19 -16.28 -13.38
C ARG A 55 -19.57 -17.12 -14.50
N ASN A 56 -20.09 -16.98 -15.71
CA ASN A 56 -19.49 -17.63 -16.88
C ASN A 56 -18.64 -16.59 -17.64
N ILE A 57 -17.36 -16.86 -17.79
CA ILE A 57 -16.39 -15.99 -18.45
C ILE A 57 -15.65 -16.82 -19.50
N GLU A 58 -15.62 -16.36 -20.75
CA GLU A 58 -14.96 -17.06 -21.87
C GLU A 58 -15.40 -18.54 -22.00
N GLY A 59 -16.67 -18.84 -21.65
CA GLY A 59 -17.23 -20.20 -21.70
C GLY A 59 -16.87 -21.10 -20.52
N LYS A 60 -16.15 -20.59 -19.51
CA LYS A 60 -15.80 -21.30 -18.27
C LYS A 60 -16.59 -20.79 -17.08
N ALA A 61 -16.98 -21.70 -16.19
CA ALA A 61 -17.55 -21.34 -14.89
C ALA A 61 -16.44 -20.85 -13.96
N VAL A 62 -16.57 -19.61 -13.48
CA VAL A 62 -15.62 -18.93 -12.59
C VAL A 62 -16.29 -18.67 -11.25
N ASP A 63 -15.60 -19.04 -10.18
CA ASP A 63 -16.04 -18.81 -8.81
C ASP A 63 -15.43 -17.49 -8.30
N PHE A 64 -16.28 -16.55 -7.94
CA PHE A 64 -15.91 -15.25 -7.38
C PHE A 64 -16.14 -15.24 -5.87
N LEU A 65 -15.14 -14.77 -5.14
CA LEU A 65 -15.15 -14.63 -3.70
C LEU A 65 -14.80 -13.19 -3.33
N VAL A 66 -15.75 -12.51 -2.67
CA VAL A 66 -15.55 -11.15 -2.17
C VAL A 66 -15.22 -11.20 -0.69
N LYS A 67 -14.06 -10.68 -0.32
CA LYS A 67 -13.57 -10.61 1.06
C LYS A 67 -13.45 -9.16 1.50
N PHE A 68 -13.89 -8.85 2.71
CA PHE A 68 -13.64 -7.58 3.36
C PHE A 68 -12.54 -7.73 4.40
N CYS A 69 -11.57 -6.82 4.38
CA CYS A 69 -10.44 -6.79 5.28
C CYS A 69 -10.38 -5.40 5.96
N PRO A 70 -10.72 -5.31 7.26
CA PRO A 70 -10.71 -4.02 7.95
C PRO A 70 -9.29 -3.42 8.10
N PRO A 71 -9.14 -2.09 8.12
CA PRO A 71 -10.15 -1.08 7.81
C PRO A 71 -10.22 -0.82 6.28
N GLY A 72 -11.42 -0.90 5.71
CA GLY A 72 -11.71 -0.34 4.39
C GLY A 72 -10.99 -0.99 3.20
N VAL A 73 -10.67 -2.29 3.25
CA VAL A 73 -10.08 -3.01 2.11
C VAL A 73 -11.06 -4.08 1.62
N VAL A 74 -11.19 -4.21 0.31
CA VAL A 74 -11.96 -5.27 -0.36
C VAL A 74 -11.02 -6.07 -1.24
N ILE A 75 -11.13 -7.39 -1.20
CA ILE A 75 -10.39 -8.32 -2.03
C ILE A 75 -11.41 -9.11 -2.86
N ILE A 76 -11.24 -9.11 -4.17
CA ILE A 76 -12.05 -9.93 -5.09
C ILE A 76 -11.14 -11.02 -5.62
N GLU A 77 -11.44 -12.26 -5.28
CA GLU A 77 -10.75 -13.45 -5.80
C GLU A 77 -11.63 -14.13 -6.84
N ALA A 78 -11.07 -14.48 -8.00
CA ALA A 78 -11.71 -15.24 -9.05
C ALA A 78 -10.91 -16.52 -9.29
N SER A 79 -11.56 -17.69 -9.21
CA SER A 79 -10.92 -18.99 -9.43
C SER A 79 -11.58 -19.77 -10.57
N VAL A 80 -10.75 -20.40 -11.41
CA VAL A 80 -11.19 -21.16 -12.57
C VAL A 80 -10.31 -22.39 -12.80
N GLU A 81 -10.94 -23.56 -12.95
CA GLU A 81 -10.25 -24.80 -13.27
C GLU A 81 -9.84 -24.86 -14.76
N MET A 82 -8.63 -25.35 -14.99
CA MET A 82 -7.99 -25.41 -16.30
C MET A 82 -7.50 -26.83 -16.56
N ASP A 83 -7.90 -27.37 -17.73
CA ASP A 83 -7.34 -28.62 -18.24
C ASP A 83 -5.84 -28.47 -18.49
N ASP A 84 -5.41 -27.34 -19.05
CA ASP A 84 -4.02 -26.96 -19.21
C ASP A 84 -3.82 -25.51 -18.75
N ILE A 85 -3.01 -25.32 -17.72
CA ILE A 85 -2.68 -24.01 -17.13
C ILE A 85 -1.56 -23.29 -17.87
N LEU A 86 -0.89 -23.98 -18.81
CA LEU A 86 0.22 -23.43 -19.60
C LEU A 86 -0.21 -23.06 -21.04
N ASP A 87 -1.49 -23.24 -21.39
CA ASP A 87 -2.06 -22.86 -22.68
C ASP A 87 -2.01 -21.33 -22.88
N GLU A 88 -1.72 -20.86 -24.10
CA GLU A 88 -1.74 -19.44 -24.45
C GLU A 88 -3.09 -18.75 -24.17
N ARG A 89 -4.20 -19.49 -24.19
CA ARG A 89 -5.55 -18.95 -23.85
C ARG A 89 -5.64 -18.44 -22.41
N VAL A 90 -4.75 -18.89 -21.53
CA VAL A 90 -4.67 -18.44 -20.13
C VAL A 90 -4.43 -16.93 -20.06
N PHE A 91 -3.68 -16.35 -21.00
CA PHE A 91 -3.45 -14.90 -21.03
C PHE A 91 -4.75 -14.11 -21.25
N ASP A 92 -5.60 -14.57 -22.17
CA ASP A 92 -6.88 -13.90 -22.46
C ASP A 92 -7.88 -14.12 -21.32
N LEU A 93 -7.91 -15.32 -20.74
CA LEU A 93 -8.73 -15.61 -19.57
C LEU A 93 -8.32 -14.77 -18.36
N LYS A 94 -7.03 -14.70 -18.02
CA LYS A 94 -6.49 -13.83 -16.95
C LYS A 94 -6.95 -12.39 -17.13
N ARG A 95 -6.83 -11.85 -18.35
CA ARG A 95 -7.27 -10.47 -18.65
C ARG A 95 -8.78 -10.30 -18.41
N ALA A 96 -9.60 -11.25 -18.85
CA ALA A 96 -11.05 -11.21 -18.63
C ALA A 96 -11.42 -11.29 -17.13
N LEU A 97 -10.73 -12.14 -16.36
CA LEU A 97 -10.90 -12.24 -14.91
C LEU A 97 -10.59 -10.91 -14.21
N ILE A 98 -9.47 -10.28 -14.55
CA ILE A 98 -9.06 -8.99 -13.97
C ILE A 98 -10.10 -7.89 -14.25
N VAL A 99 -10.63 -7.83 -15.47
CA VAL A 99 -11.67 -6.85 -15.85
C VAL A 99 -12.94 -7.06 -15.02
N GLU A 100 -13.38 -8.30 -14.84
CA GLU A 100 -14.55 -8.61 -14.02
C GLU A 100 -14.31 -8.34 -12.53
N CYS A 101 -13.15 -8.71 -11.99
CA CYS A 101 -12.77 -8.38 -10.61
C CYS A 101 -12.78 -6.86 -10.37
N ARG A 102 -12.25 -6.07 -11.32
CA ARG A 102 -12.24 -4.61 -11.23
C ARG A 102 -13.65 -4.02 -11.30
N THR A 103 -14.52 -4.61 -12.11
CA THR A 103 -15.95 -4.24 -12.17
C THR A 103 -16.64 -4.47 -10.82
N ILE A 104 -16.38 -5.61 -10.18
CA ILE A 104 -16.91 -5.90 -8.84
C ILE A 104 -16.34 -4.93 -7.81
N LEU A 105 -15.05 -4.59 -7.85
CA LEU A 105 -14.46 -3.57 -6.96
C LEU A 105 -15.19 -2.21 -7.05
N TRP A 106 -15.63 -1.81 -8.24
CA TRP A 106 -16.40 -0.57 -8.41
C TRP A 106 -17.79 -0.62 -7.75
N GLU A 107 -18.43 -1.79 -7.68
CA GLU A 107 -19.68 -1.98 -6.92
C GLU A 107 -19.48 -1.63 -5.43
N TYR A 108 -18.30 -1.93 -4.89
CA TYR A 108 -17.90 -1.61 -3.51
C TYR A 108 -17.28 -0.21 -3.34
N ARG A 109 -17.39 0.66 -4.35
CA ARG A 109 -16.88 2.04 -4.33
C ARG A 109 -15.39 2.13 -4.00
N CYS A 110 -14.61 1.14 -4.40
CA CYS A 110 -13.16 1.18 -4.26
C CYS A 110 -12.57 2.31 -5.11
N ASN A 111 -11.47 2.90 -4.65
CA ASN A 111 -10.78 3.97 -5.37
C ASN A 111 -10.16 3.41 -6.67
N PRO A 112 -10.56 3.88 -7.87
CA PRO A 112 -10.03 3.37 -9.14
C PRO A 112 -8.54 3.64 -9.38
N SER A 113 -7.92 4.53 -8.63
CA SER A 113 -6.49 4.84 -8.75
C SER A 113 -5.60 3.92 -7.91
N PHE A 114 -6.19 3.11 -7.03
CA PHE A 114 -5.48 2.30 -6.04
C PHE A 114 -6.10 0.90 -5.95
N ASP A 115 -5.67 0.05 -6.86
CA ASP A 115 -5.85 -1.40 -6.84
C ASP A 115 -4.51 -2.13 -7.09
N GLU A 116 -4.39 -3.33 -6.53
CA GLU A 116 -3.31 -4.28 -6.85
C GLU A 116 -3.92 -5.53 -7.47
N GLU A 117 -3.39 -5.97 -8.60
CA GLU A 117 -3.78 -7.21 -9.25
C GLU A 117 -2.68 -8.26 -9.10
N TYR A 118 -3.07 -9.51 -8.88
CA TYR A 118 -2.13 -10.62 -8.78
C TYR A 118 -2.79 -11.91 -9.26
N SER A 119 -2.01 -12.82 -9.85
CA SER A 119 -2.51 -14.12 -10.31
C SER A 119 -1.67 -15.28 -9.82
N VAL A 120 -2.31 -16.33 -9.35
CA VAL A 120 -1.71 -17.54 -8.81
C VAL A 120 -2.10 -18.71 -9.71
N TYR A 121 -1.09 -19.38 -10.24
CA TYR A 121 -1.22 -20.57 -11.06
C TYR A 121 -1.01 -21.79 -10.16
N CYS A 122 -2.11 -22.40 -9.72
CA CYS A 122 -2.11 -23.51 -8.79
C CYS A 122 -2.05 -24.84 -9.54
N VAL A 123 -0.94 -25.56 -9.43
CA VAL A 123 -0.70 -26.83 -10.13
C VAL A 123 -0.73 -27.96 -9.11
N SER A 124 -1.58 -28.95 -9.36
CA SER A 124 -1.74 -30.15 -8.52
C SER A 124 -1.68 -31.41 -9.39
N ASP A 125 -1.78 -32.59 -8.76
CA ASP A 125 -1.87 -33.89 -9.44
C ASP A 125 -0.71 -34.25 -10.39
N TYR A 126 0.43 -33.58 -10.29
CA TYR A 126 1.66 -33.98 -10.98
C TYR A 126 2.35 -35.14 -10.24
N LYS A 127 3.21 -35.87 -10.97
CA LYS A 127 4.00 -36.98 -10.43
C LYS A 127 5.49 -36.66 -10.52
N GLY A 128 6.22 -36.93 -9.45
CA GLY A 128 7.67 -36.71 -9.40
C GLY A 128 8.03 -35.32 -8.90
N ASP A 129 9.26 -34.90 -9.19
CA ASP A 129 9.76 -33.58 -8.78
C ASP A 129 9.14 -32.50 -9.67
N PRO A 130 8.48 -31.47 -9.10
CA PRO A 130 7.90 -30.38 -9.90
C PRO A 130 8.94 -29.62 -10.73
N GLU A 131 10.23 -29.70 -10.38
CA GLU A 131 11.32 -29.14 -11.19
C GLU A 131 11.36 -29.73 -12.60
N GLU A 132 10.97 -30.99 -12.81
CA GLU A 132 10.94 -31.60 -14.15
C GLU A 132 9.89 -30.91 -15.04
N VAL A 133 8.72 -30.60 -14.48
CA VAL A 133 7.65 -29.87 -15.18
C VAL A 133 8.11 -28.45 -15.51
N ILE A 134 8.75 -27.78 -14.54
CA ILE A 134 9.28 -26.43 -14.71
C ILE A 134 10.35 -26.40 -15.78
N LEU A 135 11.30 -27.34 -15.76
CA LEU A 135 12.37 -27.45 -16.75
C LEU A 135 11.83 -27.65 -18.18
N GLY A 136 10.73 -28.40 -18.32
CA GLY A 136 10.08 -28.63 -19.61
C GLY A 136 9.31 -27.43 -20.16
N HIS A 137 8.87 -26.49 -19.31
CA HIS A 137 7.96 -25.39 -19.69
C HIS A 137 8.42 -24.02 -19.17
N LYS A 138 9.74 -23.82 -19.06
CA LYS A 138 10.33 -22.58 -18.50
C LYS A 138 9.83 -21.32 -19.19
N ASP A 139 9.78 -21.34 -20.52
CA ASP A 139 9.37 -20.20 -21.34
C ASP A 139 7.91 -19.81 -21.05
N SER A 140 6.99 -20.79 -21.06
CA SER A 140 5.57 -20.57 -20.78
C SER A 140 5.34 -20.08 -19.35
N ILE A 141 6.02 -20.66 -18.36
CA ILE A 141 5.92 -20.26 -16.95
C ILE A 141 6.40 -18.81 -16.78
N ALA A 142 7.57 -18.47 -17.35
CA ALA A 142 8.12 -17.12 -17.24
C ALA A 142 7.24 -16.08 -17.98
N GLY A 143 6.74 -16.41 -19.17
CA GLY A 143 5.82 -15.55 -19.92
C GLY A 143 4.51 -15.29 -19.16
N LEU A 144 3.91 -16.34 -18.58
CA LEU A 144 2.68 -16.22 -17.78
C LEU A 144 2.88 -15.42 -16.47
N LEU A 145 4.02 -15.57 -15.81
CA LEU A 145 4.38 -14.81 -14.61
C LEU A 145 4.59 -13.33 -14.90
N LYS A 146 5.12 -12.98 -16.08
CA LYS A 146 5.38 -11.59 -16.52
C LYS A 146 4.26 -11.00 -17.35
N THR A 147 3.21 -11.77 -17.64
CA THR A 147 2.13 -11.38 -18.55
C THR A 147 2.62 -11.03 -19.96
N GLU A 148 3.73 -11.62 -20.40
CA GLU A 148 4.38 -11.37 -21.69
C GLU A 148 4.18 -12.55 -22.65
N ARG A 149 3.75 -12.25 -23.88
CA ARG A 149 3.62 -13.25 -24.97
C ARG A 149 4.84 -13.32 -25.87
N ILE A 150 5.76 -12.35 -25.72
CA ILE A 150 6.97 -12.32 -26.51
C ILE A 150 7.98 -13.36 -25.98
N PRO A 151 8.81 -13.94 -26.84
CA PRO A 151 9.93 -14.76 -26.40
C PRO A 151 10.85 -13.95 -25.47
N LEU A 152 11.06 -14.45 -24.26
CA LEU A 152 11.96 -13.84 -23.28
C LEU A 152 13.39 -14.31 -23.51
N ASP A 153 14.36 -13.50 -23.08
CA ASP A 153 15.76 -13.89 -23.07
C ASP A 153 16.01 -15.02 -22.04
N GLU A 154 16.95 -15.92 -22.34
CA GLU A 154 17.27 -17.05 -21.46
C GLU A 154 17.74 -16.60 -20.06
N GLU A 155 18.46 -15.48 -19.95
CA GLU A 155 18.90 -14.95 -18.65
C GLU A 155 17.71 -14.47 -17.82
N GLU A 156 16.73 -13.84 -18.46
CA GLU A 156 15.52 -13.35 -17.82
C GLU A 156 14.63 -14.50 -17.34
N ILE A 157 14.46 -15.53 -18.17
CA ILE A 157 13.73 -16.75 -17.81
C ILE A 157 14.38 -17.43 -16.60
N ASN A 158 15.70 -17.61 -16.63
CA ASN A 158 16.43 -18.23 -15.53
C ASN A 158 16.37 -17.40 -14.24
N THR A 159 16.41 -16.06 -14.35
CA THR A 159 16.28 -15.16 -13.19
C THR A 159 14.89 -15.23 -12.57
N THR A 160 13.86 -15.26 -13.41
CA THR A 160 12.45 -15.42 -12.99
C THR A 160 12.25 -16.72 -12.22
N ILE A 161 12.70 -17.84 -12.79
CA ILE A 161 12.50 -19.17 -12.19
C ILE A 161 13.32 -19.36 -10.92
N LYS A 162 14.50 -18.73 -10.81
CA LYS A 162 15.34 -18.78 -9.60
C LYS A 162 14.67 -18.14 -8.38
N PHE A 163 13.70 -17.25 -8.59
CA PHE A 163 12.98 -16.61 -7.51
C PHE A 163 11.87 -17.52 -6.97
N ASN A 164 12.29 -18.62 -6.33
CA ASN A 164 11.40 -19.68 -5.86
C ASN A 164 11.66 -20.10 -4.41
N LEU A 165 10.73 -20.87 -3.86
CA LEU A 165 10.81 -21.52 -2.56
C LEU A 165 10.40 -22.99 -2.72
N LYS A 166 11.33 -23.89 -2.43
CA LYS A 166 11.10 -25.34 -2.30
C LYS A 166 11.21 -25.73 -0.83
N TYR A 167 10.15 -26.30 -0.26
CA TYR A 167 10.08 -26.64 1.17
C TYR A 167 10.12 -28.15 1.39
N SER A 168 9.26 -28.89 0.68
CA SER A 168 9.30 -30.34 0.52
C SER A 168 10.09 -30.72 -0.73
N LYS A 169 10.33 -32.02 -0.91
CA LYS A 169 10.86 -32.55 -2.18
C LYS A 169 9.85 -32.42 -3.32
N ASP A 170 8.57 -32.41 -2.96
CA ASP A 170 7.47 -32.51 -3.92
C ASP A 170 6.71 -31.19 -4.09
N ASP A 171 7.09 -30.10 -3.43
CA ASP A 171 6.47 -28.77 -3.58
C ASP A 171 7.47 -27.73 -4.10
N ILE A 172 6.97 -26.73 -4.81
CA ILE A 172 7.77 -25.55 -5.17
C ILE A 172 6.85 -24.37 -5.48
N THR A 173 7.25 -23.19 -5.05
CA THR A 173 6.53 -21.94 -5.30
C THR A 173 7.44 -20.97 -6.01
N ILE A 174 7.08 -20.52 -7.22
CA ILE A 174 7.80 -19.49 -7.97
C ILE A 174 7.02 -18.20 -7.84
N VAL A 175 7.71 -17.10 -7.55
CA VAL A 175 7.10 -15.81 -7.26
C VAL A 175 7.58 -14.76 -8.25
N ASP A 176 6.65 -14.04 -8.88
CA ASP A 176 6.91 -12.82 -9.60
C ASP A 176 5.99 -11.65 -9.16
N TRP A 177 6.17 -10.48 -9.79
CA TRP A 177 5.45 -9.24 -9.50
C TRP A 177 3.97 -9.33 -9.87
N ASP A 178 3.64 -9.90 -11.05
CA ASP A 178 2.26 -10.01 -11.53
C ASP A 178 1.59 -11.36 -11.19
N GLY A 179 2.34 -12.27 -10.57
CA GLY A 179 1.80 -13.57 -10.20
C GLY A 179 2.80 -14.57 -9.64
N ALA A 180 2.28 -15.74 -9.27
CA ALA A 180 3.05 -16.85 -8.72
C ALA A 180 2.60 -18.19 -9.30
N PHE A 181 3.52 -19.14 -9.44
CA PHE A 181 3.19 -20.55 -9.64
C PHE A 181 3.33 -21.30 -8.33
N VAL A 182 2.30 -22.04 -7.93
CA VAL A 182 2.34 -22.89 -6.73
C VAL A 182 2.12 -24.33 -7.17
N PHE A 183 3.16 -25.14 -6.99
CA PHE A 183 3.09 -26.58 -7.20
C PHE A 183 2.94 -27.25 -5.83
N ASP A 184 1.77 -27.85 -5.59
CA ASP A 184 1.49 -28.65 -4.39
C ASP A 184 0.77 -29.94 -4.80
N PRO A 185 1.33 -31.14 -4.52
CA PRO A 185 0.73 -32.41 -4.92
C PRO A 185 -0.56 -32.72 -4.16
N ARG A 186 -0.85 -32.04 -3.03
CA ARG A 186 -2.05 -32.22 -2.21
C ARG A 186 -3.18 -31.29 -2.64
N GLY A 187 -2.89 -30.28 -3.46
CA GLY A 187 -3.87 -29.29 -3.90
C GLY A 187 -4.31 -28.31 -2.81
N ASP A 188 -3.51 -28.10 -1.75
CA ASP A 188 -3.83 -27.15 -0.68
C ASP A 188 -3.22 -25.77 -0.94
N PHE A 189 -3.94 -24.93 -1.68
CA PHE A 189 -3.45 -23.62 -2.10
C PHE A 189 -3.95 -22.45 -1.24
N ALA A 190 -4.93 -22.68 -0.36
CA ALA A 190 -5.63 -21.61 0.35
C ALA A 190 -4.68 -20.72 1.17
N SER A 191 -3.74 -21.34 1.90
CA SER A 191 -2.73 -20.65 2.71
C SER A 191 -1.80 -19.79 1.86
N ASN A 192 -1.41 -20.28 0.69
CA ASN A 192 -0.54 -19.57 -0.25
C ASN A 192 -1.24 -18.34 -0.82
N ILE A 193 -2.48 -18.52 -1.29
CA ILE A 193 -3.31 -17.44 -1.84
C ILE A 193 -3.52 -16.36 -0.78
N GLU A 194 -3.86 -16.73 0.45
CA GLU A 194 -4.03 -15.78 1.56
C GLU A 194 -2.74 -14.96 1.83
N LEU A 195 -1.57 -15.58 1.80
CA LEU A 195 -0.29 -14.87 1.94
C LEU A 195 -0.01 -13.90 0.79
N PHE A 196 -0.33 -14.29 -0.45
CA PHE A 196 -0.20 -13.40 -1.60
C PHE A 196 -1.15 -12.19 -1.51
N GLU A 197 -2.39 -12.42 -1.08
CA GLU A 197 -3.36 -11.36 -0.81
C GLU A 197 -2.86 -10.37 0.24
N ILE A 198 -2.26 -10.86 1.32
CA ILE A 198 -1.71 -10.02 2.40
C ILE A 198 -0.54 -9.19 1.89
N ALA A 199 0.38 -9.79 1.13
CA ALA A 199 1.54 -9.07 0.59
C ALA A 199 1.10 -7.93 -0.34
N ASN A 200 0.13 -8.19 -1.23
CA ASN A 200 -0.44 -7.18 -2.12
C ASN A 200 -1.26 -6.12 -1.36
N LEU A 201 -2.00 -6.52 -0.32
CA LEU A 201 -2.66 -5.57 0.58
C LEU A 201 -1.66 -4.62 1.25
N GLN A 202 -0.48 -5.11 1.65
CA GLN A 202 0.56 -4.24 2.19
C GLN A 202 1.15 -3.30 1.15
N LEU A 203 1.41 -3.80 -0.06
CA LEU A 203 1.86 -2.96 -1.17
C LEU A 203 0.86 -1.82 -1.42
N LEU A 204 -0.43 -2.15 -1.50
CA LEU A 204 -1.50 -1.17 -1.71
C LEU A 204 -1.51 -0.09 -0.62
N LYS A 205 -1.40 -0.49 0.65
CA LYS A 205 -1.39 0.43 1.78
C LYS A 205 -0.19 1.37 1.74
N LEU A 206 1.00 0.84 1.42
CA LEU A 206 2.21 1.65 1.29
C LEU A 206 2.07 2.66 0.14
N ARG A 207 1.54 2.25 -1.02
CA ARG A 207 1.28 3.14 -2.16
C ARG A 207 0.29 4.25 -1.84
N VAL A 208 -0.82 3.92 -1.15
CA VAL A 208 -1.79 4.94 -0.73
C VAL A 208 -1.19 5.91 0.28
N LEU A 209 -0.46 5.39 1.27
CA LEU A 209 0.18 6.21 2.27
C LEU A 209 1.23 7.16 1.66
N GLU A 210 2.08 6.66 0.77
CA GLU A 210 3.06 7.47 0.07
C GLU A 210 2.39 8.62 -0.70
N ASN A 211 1.38 8.32 -1.51
CA ASN A 211 0.65 9.35 -2.25
C ASN A 211 -0.01 10.39 -1.33
N GLU A 212 -0.57 9.98 -0.20
CA GLU A 212 -1.15 10.92 0.78
C GLU A 212 -0.06 11.81 1.40
N LEU A 213 1.10 11.25 1.74
CA LEU A 213 2.24 11.99 2.28
C LEU A 213 2.85 12.97 1.27
N GLU A 214 3.03 12.57 0.02
CA GLU A 214 3.51 13.44 -1.05
C GLU A 214 2.58 14.63 -1.28
N ASN A 215 1.26 14.39 -1.34
CA ASN A 215 0.27 15.44 -1.44
C ASN A 215 0.29 16.41 -0.24
N ARG A 216 0.57 15.90 0.97
CA ARG A 216 0.74 16.72 2.17
C ARG A 216 2.02 17.55 2.11
N LEU A 217 3.11 16.97 1.62
CA LEU A 217 4.41 17.64 1.46
C LEU A 217 4.29 18.81 0.50
N GLU A 218 3.63 18.61 -0.64
CA GLU A 218 3.41 19.66 -1.62
C GLU A 218 2.59 20.83 -1.03
N LYS A 219 1.50 20.54 -0.31
CA LYS A 219 0.69 21.57 0.37
C LYS A 219 1.51 22.34 1.39
N ALA A 220 2.31 21.66 2.20
CA ALA A 220 3.16 22.30 3.21
C ALA A 220 4.23 23.20 2.56
N ALA A 221 4.85 22.75 1.48
CA ALA A 221 5.80 23.55 0.70
C ALA A 221 5.15 24.80 0.07
N GLN A 222 3.94 24.68 -0.48
CA GLN A 222 3.20 25.82 -1.04
C GLN A 222 2.84 26.85 0.04
N LEU A 223 2.47 26.42 1.25
CA LEU A 223 2.21 27.32 2.37
C LEU A 223 3.46 28.09 2.77
N LEU A 224 4.60 27.41 2.90
CA LEU A 224 5.91 28.04 3.15
C LEU A 224 6.22 29.13 2.13
N GLN A 225 6.08 28.82 0.84
CA GLN A 225 6.39 29.76 -0.23
C GLN A 225 5.52 31.03 -0.15
N ARG A 226 4.22 30.87 0.13
CA ARG A 226 3.28 32.00 0.29
C ARG A 226 3.65 32.87 1.49
N THR A 227 4.05 32.28 2.61
CA THR A 227 4.47 33.03 3.80
C THR A 227 5.78 33.79 3.59
N THR A 228 6.73 33.22 2.85
CA THR A 228 8.02 33.88 2.57
C THR A 228 7.89 34.98 1.52
N ALA A 229 7.05 34.80 0.50
CA ALA A 229 6.88 35.77 -0.59
C ALA A 229 6.12 37.04 -0.15
N ARG A 230 5.12 36.91 0.70
CA ARG A 230 4.39 38.04 1.29
C ARG A 230 5.05 38.44 2.59
N LYS A 231 5.96 39.42 2.55
CA LYS A 231 6.51 40.15 3.71
C LYS A 231 5.41 40.88 4.52
N LEU A 232 4.39 40.17 5.00
CA LEU A 232 3.21 40.72 5.67
C LEU A 232 3.36 40.51 7.18
N PRO A 233 3.60 41.60 7.94
CA PRO A 233 3.81 41.52 9.38
C PRO A 233 2.44 41.45 10.09
N LEU A 234 2.35 40.57 11.09
CA LEU A 234 1.28 40.42 12.10
C LEU A 234 -0.05 39.73 11.77
N LEU A 235 -0.74 39.96 10.65
CA LEU A 235 -2.09 39.37 10.44
C LEU A 235 -2.06 37.88 10.00
N SER A 236 -0.94 37.45 9.40
CA SER A 236 -0.69 36.08 8.92
C SER A 236 -0.53 35.04 10.05
N SER A 237 -0.17 35.46 11.26
CA SER A 237 0.19 34.51 12.32
C SER A 237 -0.97 33.68 12.88
N ARG A 238 -2.25 34.09 12.74
CA ARG A 238 -3.38 33.26 13.21
C ARG A 238 -3.72 32.13 12.25
N GLU A 239 -3.83 32.45 10.96
CA GLU A 239 -4.10 31.47 9.90
C GLU A 239 -2.95 30.48 9.80
N VAL A 240 -1.70 30.95 9.82
CA VAL A 240 -0.56 30.05 9.76
C VAL A 240 -0.40 29.21 11.01
N ARG A 241 -0.75 29.70 12.21
CA ARG A 241 -0.78 28.85 13.42
C ARG A 241 -1.86 27.77 13.36
N HIS A 242 -3.00 28.06 12.72
CA HIS A 242 -4.05 27.05 12.53
C HIS A 242 -3.60 25.99 11.53
N SER A 243 -3.03 26.41 10.40
CA SER A 243 -2.42 25.50 9.44
C SER A 243 -1.30 24.68 10.08
N LEU A 244 -0.40 25.27 10.87
CA LEU A 244 0.68 24.51 11.53
C LEU A 244 0.15 23.43 12.47
N ARG A 245 -0.92 23.72 13.24
CA ARG A 245 -1.55 22.71 14.11
C ARG A 245 -2.22 21.60 13.31
N GLU A 246 -2.93 21.96 12.24
CA GLU A 246 -3.54 21.00 11.34
C GLU A 246 -2.47 20.07 10.76
N ILE A 247 -1.33 20.64 10.34
CA ILE A 247 -0.29 19.83 9.72
C ILE A 247 0.53 19.00 10.74
N ILE A 248 0.70 19.47 11.99
CA ILE A 248 1.28 18.66 13.09
C ILE A 248 0.36 17.51 13.51
N GLN A 249 -0.96 17.72 13.57
CA GLN A 249 -1.92 16.66 13.89
C GLN A 249 -1.92 15.57 12.82
N ILE A 250 -1.86 16.00 11.56
CA ILE A 250 -1.71 15.16 10.37
C ILE A 250 -0.44 14.29 10.45
N ARG A 251 0.69 14.78 10.99
CA ARG A 251 1.92 14.00 11.19
C ARG A 251 1.69 12.80 12.12
N THR A 252 1.03 13.01 13.25
CA THR A 252 0.81 11.94 14.24
C THR A 252 -0.07 10.84 13.65
N GLU A 253 -1.11 11.21 12.89
CA GLU A 253 -1.99 10.26 12.20
C GLU A 253 -1.22 9.40 11.18
N SER A 254 -0.39 10.01 10.34
CA SER A 254 0.39 9.28 9.34
C SER A 254 1.47 8.37 9.93
N ILE A 255 2.13 8.78 11.02
CA ILE A 255 3.09 7.91 11.73
C ILE A 255 2.36 6.73 12.37
N MET A 256 1.20 6.97 13.01
CA MET A 256 0.40 5.88 13.58
C MET A 256 -0.08 4.88 12.52
N GLU A 257 -0.50 5.36 11.35
CA GLU A 257 -0.92 4.52 10.21
C GLU A 257 0.24 3.71 9.62
N PHE A 258 1.43 4.32 9.51
CA PHE A 258 2.66 3.62 9.10
C PHE A 258 3.05 2.54 10.12
N GLU A 259 3.14 2.89 11.41
CA GLU A 259 3.48 1.93 12.46
C GLU A 259 2.44 0.79 12.57
N ALA A 260 1.17 1.08 12.33
CA ALA A 260 0.13 0.05 12.26
C ALA A 260 0.35 -0.90 11.07
N THR A 261 0.86 -0.40 9.95
CA THR A 261 1.23 -1.23 8.80
C THR A 261 2.44 -2.12 9.10
N GLU A 262 3.45 -1.61 9.83
CA GLU A 262 4.64 -2.39 10.21
C GLU A 262 4.39 -3.45 11.30
N ARG A 263 3.55 -3.16 12.31
CA ARG A 263 3.34 -4.05 13.47
C ARG A 263 2.77 -5.43 13.11
N ASN A 264 2.05 -5.55 12.01
CA ASN A 264 1.34 -6.76 11.61
C ASN A 264 2.26 -7.91 11.15
N ILE A 265 3.57 -7.70 10.99
CA ILE A 265 4.46 -8.63 10.25
C ILE A 265 5.16 -9.67 11.16
N LYS A 266 5.23 -9.45 12.48
CA LYS A 266 6.14 -10.21 13.37
C LYS A 266 5.67 -11.61 13.80
N LEU A 267 4.55 -12.13 13.32
CA LEU A 267 3.90 -13.31 13.92
C LEU A 267 3.45 -14.38 12.90
N ILE A 268 4.17 -14.59 11.81
CA ILE A 268 3.84 -15.67 10.87
C ILE A 268 4.00 -17.03 11.57
N GLY A 269 2.92 -17.82 11.57
CA GLY A 269 2.71 -18.96 12.47
C GLY A 269 3.47 -20.24 12.13
N ASP A 270 4.06 -20.32 10.93
CA ASP A 270 4.92 -21.43 10.51
C ASP A 270 6.07 -20.95 9.63
N TRP A 271 7.11 -21.79 9.52
CA TRP A 271 8.36 -21.43 8.85
C TRP A 271 8.25 -21.31 7.33
N TYR A 272 7.39 -22.11 6.70
CA TYR A 272 7.16 -22.04 5.26
C TYR A 272 6.49 -20.71 4.90
N SER A 273 5.38 -20.39 5.57
CA SER A 273 4.65 -19.14 5.43
C SER A 273 5.57 -17.94 5.64
N ALA A 274 6.46 -17.99 6.63
CA ALA A 274 7.38 -16.89 6.91
C ALA A 274 8.38 -16.67 5.76
N ARG A 275 8.90 -17.76 5.18
CA ARG A 275 9.83 -17.69 4.05
C ARG A 275 9.15 -17.29 2.74
N LEU A 276 7.94 -17.78 2.48
CA LEU A 276 7.17 -17.39 1.31
C LEU A 276 6.82 -15.91 1.38
N TYR A 277 6.39 -15.44 2.55
CA TYR A 277 6.10 -14.04 2.78
C TYR A 277 7.35 -13.16 2.57
N ASP A 278 8.49 -13.53 3.18
CA ASP A 278 9.76 -12.83 2.96
C ASP A 278 10.13 -12.77 1.46
N LEU A 279 9.99 -13.88 0.74
CA LEU A 279 10.21 -13.96 -0.71
C LEU A 279 9.30 -12.97 -1.46
N MET A 280 8.00 -12.95 -1.16
CA MET A 280 7.04 -12.01 -1.73
C MET A 280 7.40 -10.55 -1.44
N THR A 281 7.69 -10.20 -0.18
CA THR A 281 8.01 -8.82 0.18
C THR A 281 9.27 -8.29 -0.49
N LYS A 282 10.24 -9.17 -0.76
CA LYS A 282 11.44 -8.85 -1.54
C LYS A 282 11.11 -8.58 -3.00
N LYS A 283 10.27 -9.43 -3.61
CA LYS A 283 9.84 -9.24 -5.01
C LYS A 283 9.03 -7.97 -5.20
N LEU A 284 8.10 -7.69 -4.29
CA LEU A 284 7.27 -6.49 -4.29
C LEU A 284 8.01 -5.22 -3.80
N HIS A 285 9.29 -5.34 -3.46
CA HIS A 285 10.14 -4.24 -2.99
C HIS A 285 9.55 -3.45 -1.81
N LEU A 286 8.84 -4.10 -0.88
CA LEU A 286 8.14 -3.40 0.21
C LEU A 286 9.08 -2.57 1.09
N GLU A 287 10.32 -3.01 1.30
CA GLU A 287 11.32 -2.24 2.05
C GLU A 287 11.75 -0.94 1.34
N ALA A 288 11.76 -0.93 0.01
CA ALA A 288 12.07 0.28 -0.76
C ALA A 288 10.94 1.31 -0.58
N TRP A 289 9.68 0.88 -0.65
CA TRP A 289 8.51 1.72 -0.34
C TRP A 289 8.58 2.30 1.07
N ARG A 290 8.86 1.47 2.09
CA ARG A 290 9.03 1.96 3.47
C ARG A 290 10.13 2.99 3.60
N THR A 291 11.26 2.76 2.92
CA THR A 291 12.38 3.70 2.91
C THR A 291 11.98 5.04 2.27
N ASN A 292 11.20 5.03 1.19
CA ASN A 292 10.76 6.25 0.52
C ASN A 292 9.73 7.03 1.35
N ILE A 293 8.81 6.32 2.00
CA ILE A 293 7.86 6.90 2.96
C ILE A 293 8.59 7.59 4.11
N ASN A 294 9.59 6.93 4.70
CA ASN A 294 10.40 7.54 5.78
C ASN A 294 11.09 8.83 5.31
N LYS A 295 11.69 8.84 4.12
CA LYS A 295 12.28 10.07 3.56
C LYS A 295 11.25 11.18 3.37
N THR A 296 10.03 10.83 2.97
CA THR A 296 8.93 11.80 2.79
C THR A 296 8.48 12.37 4.14
N LEU A 297 8.40 11.53 5.18
CA LEU A 297 8.14 11.95 6.56
C LEU A 297 9.24 12.88 7.10
N ASP A 298 10.51 12.56 6.85
CA ASP A 298 11.65 13.41 7.23
C ASP A 298 11.56 14.78 6.52
N GLY A 299 11.28 14.80 5.22
CA GLY A 299 11.10 16.05 4.46
C GLY A 299 9.92 16.90 4.96
N LEU A 300 8.83 16.25 5.40
CA LEU A 300 7.73 16.94 6.07
C LEU A 300 8.18 17.57 7.39
N GLU A 301 8.96 16.86 8.19
CA GLU A 301 9.52 17.36 9.46
C GLU A 301 10.44 18.57 9.26
N ASP A 302 11.29 18.54 8.24
CA ASP A 302 12.17 19.67 7.89
C ASP A 302 11.35 20.92 7.53
N ILE A 303 10.31 20.76 6.72
CA ILE A 303 9.41 21.85 6.36
C ILE A 303 8.70 22.42 7.60
N TYR A 304 8.21 21.59 8.52
CA TYR A 304 7.59 22.10 9.75
C TYR A 304 8.58 22.85 10.63
N SER A 305 9.80 22.34 10.75
CA SER A 305 10.85 22.98 11.53
C SER A 305 11.18 24.36 10.96
N MET A 306 11.33 24.48 9.64
CA MET A 306 11.52 25.76 8.95
C MET A 306 10.35 26.73 9.14
N ILE A 307 9.11 26.24 9.11
CA ILE A 307 7.94 27.10 9.38
C ILE A 307 8.01 27.62 10.83
N SER A 308 8.24 26.73 11.80
CA SER A 308 8.30 27.06 13.23
C SER A 308 9.37 28.10 13.56
N GLU A 309 10.58 27.93 13.01
CA GLU A 309 11.71 28.86 13.19
C GLU A 309 11.43 30.26 12.63
N ASN A 310 10.79 30.36 11.47
CA ASN A 310 10.44 31.66 10.89
C ASN A 310 9.44 32.45 11.77
N PHE A 311 8.58 31.75 12.54
CA PHE A 311 7.66 32.40 13.48
C PHE A 311 8.30 32.78 14.81
N SER A 312 9.24 31.99 15.33
CA SER A 312 9.93 32.30 16.58
C SER A 312 10.78 33.57 16.46
N MET A 313 11.44 33.78 15.31
CA MET A 313 12.13 35.05 15.02
C MET A 313 11.16 36.25 15.00
N SER A 314 9.98 36.12 14.38
CA SER A 314 9.01 37.23 14.29
C SER A 314 8.45 37.65 15.66
N PHE A 315 8.31 36.73 16.61
CA PHE A 315 7.83 37.05 17.95
C PHE A 315 8.85 37.86 18.77
N SER A 316 10.14 37.53 18.69
CA SER A 316 11.20 38.33 19.32
C SER A 316 11.23 39.74 18.76
N THR A 317 11.25 39.88 17.43
CA THR A 317 11.34 41.18 16.77
C THR A 317 10.11 42.07 17.03
N THR A 318 8.91 41.50 17.11
CA THR A 318 7.69 42.28 17.41
C THR A 318 7.63 42.72 18.87
N LEU A 319 8.02 41.85 19.81
CA LEU A 319 8.14 42.25 21.21
C LEU A 319 9.21 43.34 21.40
N GLU A 320 10.36 43.19 20.76
CA GLU A 320 11.42 44.20 20.76
C GLU A 320 10.91 45.53 20.21
N PHE A 321 10.13 45.52 19.12
CA PHE A 321 9.54 46.72 18.54
C PHE A 321 8.50 47.37 19.47
N ILE A 322 7.63 46.59 20.11
CA ILE A 322 6.64 47.10 21.07
C ILE A 322 7.35 47.72 22.27
N ILE A 323 8.39 47.08 22.79
CA ILE A 323 9.21 47.60 23.89
C ILE A 323 9.89 48.91 23.46
N ALA A 324 10.54 48.94 22.28
CA ALA A 324 11.19 50.13 21.75
C ALA A 324 10.20 51.29 21.53
N PHE A 325 9.01 51.00 21.02
CA PHE A 325 7.95 51.99 20.82
C PHE A 325 7.41 52.53 22.16
N GLY A 326 7.24 51.66 23.15
CA GLY A 326 6.87 52.06 24.51
C GLY A 326 7.89 53.00 25.14
N TRP A 327 9.19 52.69 24.99
CA TRP A 327 10.28 53.58 25.42
C TRP A 327 10.25 54.93 24.69
N LEU A 328 9.95 54.95 23.39
CA LEU A 328 9.86 56.17 22.60
C LEU A 328 8.72 57.08 23.09
N ILE A 329 7.54 56.51 23.39
CA ILE A 329 6.41 57.26 23.94
C ILE A 329 6.77 57.88 25.30
N LEU A 330 7.42 57.12 26.18
CA LEU A 330 7.86 57.62 27.48
C LEU A 330 8.86 58.78 27.33
N LEU A 331 9.80 58.66 26.38
CA LEU A 331 10.80 59.71 26.12
C LEU A 331 10.14 60.99 25.59
N VAL A 332 9.18 60.88 24.67
CA VAL A 332 8.41 62.02 24.16
C VAL A 332 7.59 62.68 25.28
N GLY A 333 6.93 61.87 26.13
CA GLY A 333 6.17 62.38 27.28
C GLY A 333 7.06 63.12 28.28
N TYR A 334 8.23 62.58 28.60
CA TYR A 334 9.22 63.24 29.46
C TYR A 334 9.71 64.56 28.86
N PHE A 335 9.99 64.58 27.56
CA PHE A 335 10.42 65.79 26.86
C PHE A 335 9.35 66.89 26.88
N LEU A 336 8.08 66.53 26.71
CA LEU A 336 6.95 67.47 26.82
C LEU A 336 6.81 68.04 28.24
N LEU A 337 6.91 67.19 29.27
CA LEU A 337 6.89 67.64 30.66
C LEU A 337 8.07 68.56 30.98
N PHE A 338 9.27 68.22 30.51
CA PHE A 338 10.45 69.06 30.66
C PHE A 338 10.25 70.43 29.99
N PHE A 339 9.70 70.46 28.78
CA PHE A 339 9.43 71.72 28.07
C PHE A 339 8.39 72.57 28.80
N LEU A 340 7.33 71.96 29.33
CA LEU A 340 6.34 72.64 30.17
C LEU A 340 6.97 73.19 31.45
N GLU A 341 7.84 72.43 32.13
CA GLU A 341 8.51 72.89 33.35
C GLU A 341 9.45 74.07 33.09
N VAL A 342 10.20 74.03 31.98
CA VAL A 342 11.09 75.13 31.57
C VAL A 342 10.29 76.39 31.20
N PHE A 343 9.14 76.23 30.53
CA PHE A 343 8.26 77.36 30.21
C PHE A 343 7.61 77.94 31.47
N ASN A 344 7.20 77.09 32.41
CA ASN A 344 6.55 77.51 33.65
C ASN A 344 7.53 78.16 34.65
N LYS A 345 8.85 77.94 34.50
CA LYS A 345 9.91 78.63 35.26
C LYS A 345 10.36 79.97 34.65
N ARG A 346 9.83 80.36 33.47
CA ARG A 346 10.16 81.62 32.77
C ARG A 346 9.04 82.68 32.81
N LEU A 347 7.91 82.38 33.44
CA LEU A 347 6.99 83.39 33.99
C LEU A 347 7.31 83.58 35.47
#